data_AF-A0A4R2SKT8-F1
#
_entry.id   AF-A0A4R2SKT8-F1
#
_cell.length_a   1.000
_cell.length_b   1.000
_cell.length_c   1.000
_cell.angle_alpha   90.00
_cell.angle_beta   90.00
_cell.angle_gamma   90.00
#
_symmetry.space_group_name_H-M   'P 1'
#
loop_
_entity.id
_entity.type
_entity.pdbx_description
1 polymer ?
#
loop_
_entity_poly.entity_id
_entity_poly.type
_entity_poly.pdbx_seq_one_letter_code
_entity_poly.pdbx_strand_id
1 'polypeptide(L)'
;MVQNNCIQMRSEYNGKPVAVVECKKECCCNRDITMIEFMMITKSNTAKGYLSDLNKGFKKWGINTCIEKACFIAHTLKETANYTLLEEILVDPKDEELNYKGYKGRGLMQLTFEENYAAYGIAVANDRNKFLGKNKDLISKDKAHAVGSALWYWKEHRKLTNYALSNDFITTCAIINGGFNGFIDRKNFYKKALVAFNVKECVNLDKKVINMLYGYLPFEESYVYKYLIAETFGWGLWHDPDSKRKGTKKELKEAKKGYTRFLELVEGKIYPFGFNKTKKQERKSYGYTGTSAVNYAKNWLIKYEKSI
;
A
#
# COMPACT_ATOMS: atom_id res chain seq x y z
N MET A 1 25.64 -20.30 -1.05
CA MET A 1 25.88 -19.32 0.04
C MET A 1 26.71 -18.20 -0.57
N VAL A 2 26.15 -17.02 -0.79
CA VAL A 2 26.95 -15.87 -1.24
C VAL A 2 27.40 -15.16 0.03
N GLN A 3 28.61 -15.51 0.48
CA GLN A 3 29.33 -14.74 1.48
C GLN A 3 29.68 -13.40 0.83
N ASN A 4 29.13 -12.31 1.37
CA ASN A 4 29.66 -10.97 1.12
C ASN A 4 31.05 -10.88 1.76
N ASN A 5 32.08 -11.43 1.11
CA ASN A 5 33.46 -11.25 1.53
C ASN A 5 33.97 -9.93 0.93
N CYS A 6 33.95 -8.88 1.74
CA CYS A 6 34.71 -7.66 1.48
C CYS A 6 36.17 -7.96 1.84
N ILE A 7 37.05 -8.11 0.84
CA ILE A 7 38.50 -8.25 1.05
C ILE A 7 39.08 -6.84 1.06
N GLN A 8 39.62 -6.39 2.19
CA GLN A 8 40.42 -5.17 2.29
C GLN A 8 41.89 -5.52 2.04
N MET A 9 42.57 -4.84 1.11
CA MET A 9 43.99 -5.04 0.84
C MET A 9 44.90 -4.28 1.82
N ARG A 10 46.07 -4.88 2.06
CA ARG A 10 47.08 -4.59 3.08
C ARG A 10 47.84 -3.28 2.85
N SER A 11 48.35 -2.72 3.95
CA SER A 11 49.68 -2.10 4.01
C SER A 11 50.46 -2.85 5.10
N GLU A 12 51.44 -3.65 4.71
CA GLU A 12 52.36 -4.34 5.63
C GLU A 12 53.23 -3.30 6.30
N TYR A 13 53.05 -3.01 7.60
CA TYR A 13 54.21 -2.54 8.38
C TYR A 13 54.15 -2.69 9.91
N ASN A 14 53.01 -2.75 10.61
CA ASN A 14 53.07 -2.50 12.08
C ASN A 14 52.27 -3.40 13.03
N GLY A 15 51.94 -4.65 12.67
CA GLY A 15 51.55 -5.69 13.66
C GLY A 15 50.40 -5.39 14.63
N LYS A 16 49.60 -4.33 14.42
CA LYS A 16 48.45 -3.97 15.26
C LYS A 16 47.19 -4.73 14.78
N PRO A 17 46.27 -5.12 15.68
CA PRO A 17 45.00 -5.71 15.28
C PRO A 17 44.23 -4.73 14.39
N VAL A 18 43.86 -5.22 13.20
CA VAL A 18 43.19 -4.46 12.15
C VAL A 18 41.80 -4.08 12.65
N ALA A 19 41.44 -2.80 12.56
CA ALA A 19 40.05 -2.39 12.75
C ALA A 19 39.22 -3.03 11.64
N VAL A 20 38.43 -4.06 11.97
CA VAL A 20 37.44 -4.63 11.07
C VAL A 20 36.35 -3.57 10.88
N VAL A 21 36.44 -2.81 9.78
CA VAL A 21 35.36 -1.89 9.42
C VAL A 21 34.19 -2.75 8.98
N GLU A 22 33.11 -2.74 9.75
CA GLU A 22 31.87 -3.44 9.41
C GLU A 22 31.41 -2.94 8.02
N CYS A 23 31.27 -3.86 7.06
CA CYS A 23 30.85 -3.50 5.70
C CYS A 23 29.47 -2.82 5.79
N LYS A 24 29.40 -1.54 5.39
CA LYS A 24 28.12 -0.82 5.36
C LYS A 24 27.16 -1.61 4.48
N LYS A 25 26.15 -2.24 5.09
CA LYS A 25 25.12 -2.94 4.33
C LYS A 25 24.44 -1.95 3.41
N GLU A 26 24.64 -2.07 2.11
CA GLU A 26 23.93 -1.21 1.16
C GLU A 26 22.45 -1.58 1.07
N CYS A 27 21.61 -0.59 0.81
CA CYS A 27 20.18 -0.83 0.62
C CYS A 27 19.88 -1.68 -0.63
N CYS A 28 18.62 -2.10 -0.82
CA CYS A 28 18.22 -2.91 -1.99
C CYS A 28 17.85 -2.12 -3.25
N CYS A 29 18.30 -0.86 -3.38
CA CYS A 29 18.12 -0.10 -4.62
C CYS A 29 18.83 -0.82 -5.78
N ASN A 30 18.16 -0.91 -6.94
CA ASN A 30 18.71 -1.48 -8.18
C ASN A 30 19.24 -2.93 -8.10
N ARG A 31 18.96 -3.65 -7.00
CA ARG A 31 19.31 -5.06 -6.84
C ARG A 31 18.14 -5.88 -6.33
N ASP A 32 18.27 -7.18 -6.47
CA ASP A 32 17.31 -8.13 -5.92
C ASP A 32 17.32 -8.10 -4.38
N ILE A 33 16.14 -8.35 -3.82
CA ILE A 33 15.98 -8.59 -2.38
C ILE A 33 16.47 -10.01 -2.11
N THR A 34 17.35 -10.16 -1.13
CA THR A 34 17.86 -11.46 -0.71
C THR A 34 16.84 -12.19 0.17
N MET A 35 16.95 -13.52 0.25
CA MET A 35 16.07 -14.31 1.12
C MET A 35 16.20 -13.91 2.60
N ILE A 36 17.42 -13.55 3.04
CA ILE A 36 17.68 -13.12 4.43
C ILE A 36 16.90 -11.84 4.74
N GLU A 37 16.98 -10.83 3.85
CA GLU A 37 16.24 -9.58 4.01
C GLU A 37 14.72 -9.84 4.01
N PHE A 38 14.23 -10.67 3.08
CA PHE A 38 12.80 -10.99 3.01
C PHE A 38 12.30 -11.72 4.27
N MET A 39 13.11 -12.62 4.83
CA MET A 39 12.84 -13.34 6.08
C MET A 39 12.82 -12.44 7.34
N MET A 40 13.38 -11.22 7.27
CA MET A 40 13.23 -10.22 8.32
C MET A 40 11.84 -9.58 8.32
N ILE A 41 11.15 -9.59 7.18
CA ILE A 41 9.81 -8.99 7.01
C ILE A 41 8.72 -9.98 7.41
N THR A 42 8.79 -11.21 6.88
CA THR A 42 7.80 -12.27 7.11
C THR A 42 8.46 -13.64 7.33
N LYS A 43 7.83 -14.45 8.20
CA LYS A 43 8.25 -15.84 8.44
C LYS A 43 7.47 -16.86 7.61
N SER A 44 6.42 -16.43 6.91
CA SER A 44 5.57 -17.29 6.08
C SER A 44 6.37 -18.03 5.01
N ASN A 45 6.28 -19.36 4.97
CA ASN A 45 6.92 -20.17 3.93
C ASN A 45 6.27 -19.94 2.56
N THR A 46 4.95 -19.77 2.52
CA THR A 46 4.23 -19.38 1.30
C THR A 46 4.79 -18.08 0.74
N ALA A 47 4.96 -17.07 1.59
CA ALA A 47 5.46 -15.78 1.14
C ALA A 47 6.88 -15.86 0.55
N LYS A 48 7.77 -16.62 1.20
CA LYS A 48 9.15 -16.83 0.70
C LYS A 48 9.16 -17.44 -0.70
N GLY A 49 8.18 -18.29 -1.02
CA GLY A 49 8.01 -18.90 -2.33
C GLY A 49 7.69 -17.93 -3.47
N TYR A 50 7.43 -16.65 -3.19
CA TYR A 50 7.18 -15.58 -4.16
C TYR A 50 8.39 -14.66 -4.39
N LEU A 51 9.47 -14.78 -3.61
CA LEU A 51 10.58 -13.82 -3.67
C LEU A 51 11.22 -13.73 -5.06
N SER A 52 11.40 -14.86 -5.74
CA SER A 52 11.93 -14.91 -7.11
C SER A 52 11.04 -14.15 -8.09
N ASP A 53 9.72 -14.37 -8.02
CA ASP A 53 8.75 -13.70 -8.88
C ASP A 53 8.64 -12.20 -8.58
N LEU A 54 8.73 -11.82 -7.30
CA LEU A 54 8.81 -10.42 -6.88
C LEU A 54 10.03 -9.71 -7.47
N ASN A 55 11.23 -10.29 -7.34
CA ASN A 55 12.46 -9.68 -7.88
C ASN A 55 12.41 -9.54 -9.41
N LYS A 56 11.99 -10.61 -10.12
CA LYS A 56 11.77 -10.56 -11.58
C LYS A 56 10.76 -9.49 -11.95
N GLY A 57 9.66 -9.41 -11.21
CA GLY A 57 8.62 -8.42 -11.40
C GLY A 57 9.11 -6.99 -11.17
N PHE A 58 9.81 -6.73 -10.07
CA PHE A 58 10.37 -5.41 -9.78
C PHE A 58 11.29 -4.91 -10.89
N LYS A 59 12.16 -5.80 -11.41
CA LYS A 59 13.01 -5.49 -12.56
C LYS A 59 12.18 -5.18 -13.80
N LYS A 60 11.18 -6.02 -14.12
CA LYS A 60 10.31 -5.85 -15.29
C LYS A 60 9.52 -4.53 -15.26
N TRP A 61 9.01 -4.15 -14.10
CA TRP A 61 8.12 -2.99 -13.93
C TRP A 61 8.85 -1.71 -13.46
N GLY A 62 10.18 -1.74 -13.36
CA GLY A 62 10.98 -0.58 -12.97
C GLY A 62 10.73 -0.11 -11.53
N ILE A 63 10.41 -1.01 -10.61
CA ILE A 63 10.28 -0.72 -9.18
C ILE A 63 11.63 -0.98 -8.53
N ASN A 64 12.51 0.01 -8.64
CA ASN A 64 13.93 -0.18 -8.38
C ASN A 64 14.41 0.36 -7.03
N THR A 65 13.69 1.29 -6.40
CA THR A 65 14.11 1.89 -5.14
C THR A 65 13.74 1.02 -3.94
N CYS A 66 14.57 1.06 -2.90
CA CYS A 66 14.36 0.26 -1.70
C CYS A 66 13.07 0.64 -0.96
N ILE A 67 12.71 1.93 -0.92
CA ILE A 67 11.49 2.42 -0.27
C ILE A 67 10.22 2.01 -1.02
N GLU A 68 10.23 2.05 -2.36
CA GLU A 68 9.08 1.61 -3.15
C GLU A 68 8.87 0.09 -3.01
N LYS A 69 9.94 -0.71 -3.08
CA LYS A 69 9.89 -2.15 -2.81
C LYS A 69 9.34 -2.45 -1.42
N ALA A 70 9.81 -1.72 -0.40
CA ALA A 70 9.33 -1.87 0.98
C ALA A 70 7.84 -1.57 1.10
N CYS A 71 7.38 -0.47 0.49
CA CYS A 71 5.98 -0.07 0.50
C CYS A 71 5.10 -1.11 -0.21
N PHE A 72 5.49 -1.52 -1.43
CA PHE A 72 4.77 -2.54 -2.20
C PHE A 72 4.61 -3.84 -1.40
N ILE A 73 5.71 -4.40 -0.88
CA ILE A 73 5.69 -5.66 -0.11
C ILE A 73 4.81 -5.54 1.13
N ALA A 74 4.84 -4.41 1.83
CA ALA A 74 4.02 -4.20 3.01
C ALA A 74 2.51 -4.23 2.68
N HIS A 75 2.13 -3.63 1.57
CA HIS A 75 0.74 -3.64 1.13
C HIS A 75 0.30 -5.06 0.71
N THR A 76 1.07 -5.73 -0.15
CA THR A 76 0.69 -7.04 -0.68
C THR A 76 0.69 -8.14 0.40
N LEU A 77 1.63 -8.10 1.36
CA LEU A 77 1.64 -9.05 2.48
C LEU A 77 0.40 -8.91 3.35
N LYS A 78 -0.05 -7.68 3.63
CA LYS A 78 -1.29 -7.49 4.38
C LYS A 78 -2.52 -7.92 3.58
N GLU A 79 -2.56 -7.57 2.30
CA GLU A 79 -3.72 -7.82 1.44
C GLU A 79 -4.09 -9.30 1.35
N THR A 80 -3.08 -10.16 1.34
CA THR A 80 -3.22 -11.59 1.04
C THR A 80 -2.87 -12.50 2.20
N ALA A 81 -2.85 -11.96 3.43
CA ALA A 81 -2.46 -12.69 4.63
C ALA A 81 -1.09 -13.41 4.51
N ASN A 82 -0.07 -12.69 4.01
CA ASN A 82 1.26 -13.20 3.67
C ASN A 82 1.25 -14.16 2.45
N TYR A 83 0.59 -13.74 1.37
CA TYR A 83 0.50 -14.44 0.08
C TYR A 83 -0.21 -15.81 0.14
N THR A 84 -0.97 -16.06 1.21
CA THR A 84 -1.74 -17.32 1.39
C THR A 84 -3.13 -17.22 0.76
N LEU A 85 -3.70 -16.02 0.71
CA LEU A 85 -5.03 -15.75 0.16
C LEU A 85 -4.89 -14.93 -1.12
N LEU A 86 -4.91 -15.62 -2.27
CA LEU A 86 -4.77 -15.01 -3.60
C LEU A 86 -6.11 -14.85 -4.31
N GLU A 87 -7.19 -15.29 -3.68
CA GLU A 87 -8.56 -15.08 -4.14
C GLU A 87 -9.37 -14.51 -3.00
N GLU A 88 -10.26 -13.59 -3.34
CA GLU A 88 -11.26 -13.07 -2.41
C GLU A 88 -12.11 -14.22 -1.90
N ILE A 89 -12.25 -14.30 -0.58
CA ILE A 89 -13.14 -15.24 0.09
C ILE A 89 -14.52 -14.59 0.16
N LEU A 90 -15.45 -15.12 -0.63
CA LEU A 90 -16.84 -14.69 -0.63
C LEU A 90 -17.64 -15.51 0.38
N VAL A 91 -18.62 -14.88 1.04
CA VAL A 91 -19.51 -15.57 1.97
C VAL A 91 -20.45 -16.49 1.21
N ASP A 92 -21.07 -15.99 0.13
CA ASP A 92 -21.82 -16.79 -0.83
C ASP A 92 -21.03 -16.85 -2.15
N PRO A 93 -20.64 -18.05 -2.65
CA PRO A 93 -20.01 -18.19 -3.95
C PRO A 93 -20.78 -17.55 -5.12
N LYS A 94 -22.12 -17.42 -5.01
CA LYS A 94 -22.95 -16.74 -6.02
C LYS A 94 -22.65 -15.25 -6.14
N ASP A 95 -22.10 -14.63 -5.10
CA ASP A 95 -21.71 -13.22 -5.11
C ASP A 95 -20.62 -12.94 -6.17
N GLU A 96 -19.84 -13.95 -6.56
CA GLU A 96 -18.84 -13.78 -7.63
C GLU A 96 -19.52 -13.36 -8.93
N GLU A 97 -20.63 -14.01 -9.29
CA GLU A 97 -21.37 -13.66 -10.50
C GLU A 97 -22.23 -12.41 -10.29
N LEU A 98 -22.96 -12.34 -9.17
CA LEU A 98 -23.93 -11.27 -8.92
C LEU A 98 -23.28 -9.90 -8.75
N ASN A 99 -22.16 -9.82 -8.03
CA ASN A 99 -21.52 -8.56 -7.68
C ASN A 99 -20.30 -8.25 -8.57
N TYR A 100 -19.64 -9.29 -9.10
CA TYR A 100 -18.39 -9.14 -9.85
C TYR A 100 -18.44 -9.72 -11.27
N LYS A 101 -19.56 -10.33 -11.71
CA LYS A 101 -19.71 -10.98 -13.03
C LYS A 101 -18.61 -12.01 -13.33
N GLY A 102 -18.15 -12.74 -12.31
CA GLY A 102 -17.04 -13.69 -12.44
C GLY A 102 -15.66 -13.12 -12.08
N TYR A 103 -15.52 -11.80 -11.86
CA TYR A 103 -14.23 -11.13 -11.73
C TYR A 103 -13.96 -10.60 -10.31
N LYS A 104 -14.11 -11.48 -9.31
CA LYS A 104 -13.76 -11.20 -7.90
C LYS A 104 -12.26 -10.88 -7.73
N GLY A 105 -11.84 -10.46 -6.53
CA GLY A 105 -10.44 -10.18 -6.23
C GLY A 105 -9.51 -11.38 -6.47
N ARG A 106 -8.45 -11.21 -7.27
CA ARG A 106 -7.38 -12.22 -7.46
C ARG A 106 -5.97 -11.61 -7.44
N GLY A 107 -4.97 -12.40 -7.04
CA GLY A 107 -3.55 -12.02 -7.01
C GLY A 107 -3.14 -11.18 -5.80
N LEU A 108 -1.91 -10.64 -5.83
CA LEU A 108 -1.29 -10.00 -4.65
C LEU A 108 -1.88 -8.66 -4.23
N MET A 109 -2.68 -8.03 -5.09
CA MET A 109 -3.44 -6.80 -4.81
C MET A 109 -4.93 -6.94 -5.10
N GLN A 110 -5.45 -8.18 -5.15
CA GLN A 110 -6.89 -8.46 -5.31
C GLN A 110 -7.50 -7.69 -6.50
N LEU A 111 -6.97 -7.94 -7.71
CA LEU A 111 -7.49 -7.35 -8.93
C LEU A 111 -8.95 -7.77 -9.12
N THR A 112 -9.85 -6.81 -9.31
CA THR A 112 -11.31 -7.00 -9.33
C THR A 112 -11.93 -6.27 -10.52
N PHE A 113 -13.07 -6.78 -11.01
CA PHE A 113 -13.84 -6.31 -12.17
C PHE A 113 -13.23 -6.64 -13.53
N GLU A 114 -14.11 -6.99 -14.47
CA GLU A 114 -13.78 -7.45 -15.83
C GLU A 114 -12.83 -6.48 -16.55
N GLU A 115 -13.11 -5.18 -16.46
CA GLU A 115 -12.33 -4.15 -17.16
C GLU A 115 -10.88 -4.11 -16.69
N ASN A 116 -10.62 -4.40 -15.42
CA ASN A 116 -9.27 -4.42 -14.87
C ASN A 116 -8.51 -5.69 -15.27
N TYR A 117 -9.18 -6.84 -15.33
CA TYR A 117 -8.61 -8.09 -15.86
C TYR A 117 -8.23 -7.93 -17.34
N ALA A 118 -9.15 -7.33 -18.11
CA ALA A 118 -8.96 -6.98 -19.50
C ALA A 118 -7.76 -6.03 -19.72
N ALA A 119 -7.69 -4.96 -18.93
CA ALA A 119 -6.60 -3.99 -19.02
C ALA A 119 -5.25 -4.59 -18.64
N TYR A 120 -5.20 -5.47 -17.63
CA TYR A 120 -3.99 -6.20 -17.31
C TYR A 120 -3.56 -7.14 -18.45
N GLY A 121 -4.51 -7.82 -19.10
CA GLY A 121 -4.25 -8.65 -20.29
C GLY A 121 -3.59 -7.87 -21.43
N ILE A 122 -4.12 -6.68 -21.73
CA ILE A 122 -3.53 -5.77 -22.72
C ILE A 122 -2.08 -5.40 -22.31
N ALA A 123 -1.85 -5.04 -21.05
CA ALA A 123 -0.54 -4.57 -20.60
C ALA A 123 0.56 -5.64 -20.68
N VAL A 124 0.25 -6.93 -20.45
CA VAL A 124 1.27 -7.99 -20.39
C VAL A 124 1.31 -8.91 -21.61
N ALA A 125 0.28 -8.90 -22.45
CA ALA A 125 0.17 -9.79 -23.60
C ALA A 125 -0.36 -9.11 -24.87
N ASN A 126 -0.67 -7.81 -24.83
CA ASN A 126 -1.39 -7.10 -25.90
C ASN A 126 -2.71 -7.81 -26.31
N ASP A 127 -3.36 -8.48 -25.34
CA ASP A 127 -4.58 -9.25 -25.54
C ASP A 127 -5.55 -9.03 -24.37
N ARG A 128 -6.67 -8.38 -24.66
CA ARG A 128 -7.74 -8.11 -23.68
C ARG A 128 -8.36 -9.39 -23.13
N ASN A 129 -8.42 -10.45 -23.91
CA ASN A 129 -9.07 -11.71 -23.55
C ASN A 129 -8.16 -12.64 -22.75
N LYS A 130 -6.88 -12.28 -22.59
CA LYS A 130 -5.86 -13.11 -21.93
C LYS A 130 -6.29 -13.64 -20.56
N PHE A 131 -6.98 -12.82 -19.77
CA PHE A 131 -7.45 -13.16 -18.42
C PHE A 131 -8.97 -13.10 -18.27
N LEU A 132 -9.72 -13.22 -19.38
CA LEU A 132 -11.18 -13.28 -19.34
C LEU A 132 -11.69 -14.71 -19.44
N GLY A 133 -12.99 -14.90 -19.17
CA GLY A 133 -13.66 -16.19 -19.31
C GLY A 133 -13.03 -17.30 -18.46
N LYS A 134 -12.51 -18.35 -19.11
CA LYS A 134 -11.87 -19.50 -18.43
C LYS A 134 -10.46 -19.19 -17.88
N ASN A 135 -9.83 -18.10 -18.32
CA ASN A 135 -8.44 -17.78 -17.98
C ASN A 135 -8.30 -16.83 -16.77
N LYS A 136 -9.41 -16.32 -16.21
CA LYS A 136 -9.39 -15.36 -15.09
C LYS A 136 -8.64 -15.88 -13.86
N ASP A 137 -8.71 -17.17 -13.58
CA ASP A 137 -8.02 -17.78 -12.44
C ASP A 137 -6.50 -17.86 -12.61
N LEU A 138 -5.94 -17.61 -13.80
CA LEU A 138 -4.48 -17.57 -13.97
C LEU A 138 -3.84 -16.50 -13.07
N ILE A 139 -4.57 -15.43 -12.75
CA ILE A 139 -4.08 -14.37 -11.85
C ILE A 139 -3.87 -14.89 -10.41
N SER A 140 -4.61 -15.90 -9.96
CA SER A 140 -4.43 -16.50 -8.62
C SER A 140 -3.59 -17.79 -8.65
N LYS A 141 -3.59 -18.53 -9.77
CA LYS A 141 -2.95 -19.86 -9.89
C LYS A 141 -1.49 -19.80 -10.36
N ASP A 142 -1.10 -18.77 -11.11
CA ASP A 142 0.29 -18.58 -11.55
C ASP A 142 0.94 -17.44 -10.75
N LYS A 143 2.06 -17.73 -10.09
CA LYS A 143 2.80 -16.74 -9.27
C LYS A 143 3.26 -15.54 -10.09
N ALA A 144 3.69 -15.76 -11.33
CA ALA A 144 4.15 -14.68 -12.19
C ALA A 144 3.00 -13.71 -12.50
N HIS A 145 1.77 -14.23 -12.66
CA HIS A 145 0.60 -13.41 -12.88
C HIS A 145 0.02 -12.82 -11.60
N ALA A 146 0.08 -13.52 -10.46
CA ALA A 146 -0.32 -12.99 -9.15
C ALA A 146 0.54 -11.78 -8.73
N VAL A 147 1.85 -11.85 -8.99
CA VAL A 147 2.80 -10.75 -8.77
C VAL A 147 2.65 -9.68 -9.85
N GLY A 148 2.58 -10.10 -11.12
CA GLY A 148 2.51 -9.20 -12.27
C GLY A 148 1.28 -8.29 -12.25
N SER A 149 0.11 -8.81 -11.86
CA SER A 149 -1.12 -8.02 -11.78
C SER A 149 -1.04 -6.94 -10.70
N ALA A 150 -0.43 -7.25 -9.56
CA ALA A 150 -0.19 -6.30 -8.48
C ALA A 150 0.81 -5.20 -8.89
N LEU A 151 1.89 -5.57 -9.58
CA LEU A 151 2.89 -4.61 -10.05
C LEU A 151 2.33 -3.69 -11.14
N TRP A 152 1.55 -4.24 -12.08
CA TRP A 152 0.83 -3.45 -13.06
C TRP A 152 -0.15 -2.48 -12.39
N TYR A 153 -0.94 -2.98 -11.43
CA TYR A 153 -1.91 -2.15 -10.70
C TYR A 153 -1.20 -1.00 -9.98
N TRP A 154 -0.09 -1.29 -9.31
CA TRP A 154 0.74 -0.31 -8.63
C TRP A 154 1.31 0.74 -9.59
N LYS A 155 1.96 0.29 -10.68
CA LYS A 155 2.77 1.16 -11.53
C LYS A 155 1.94 1.96 -12.53
N GLU A 156 1.00 1.31 -13.21
CA GLU A 156 0.30 1.88 -14.34
C GLU A 156 -1.15 2.26 -14.01
N HIS A 157 -1.87 1.38 -13.29
CA HIS A 157 -3.30 1.61 -13.05
C HIS A 157 -3.56 2.66 -11.97
N ARG A 158 -2.84 2.58 -10.83
CA ARG A 158 -2.96 3.53 -9.71
C ARG A 158 -1.81 4.51 -9.57
N LYS A 159 -0.70 4.29 -10.29
CA LYS A 159 0.47 5.19 -10.34
C LYS A 159 1.01 5.54 -8.95
N LEU A 160 1.23 4.53 -8.12
CA LEU A 160 1.55 4.67 -6.69
C LEU A 160 3.03 4.99 -6.39
N THR A 161 3.91 4.87 -7.39
CA THR A 161 5.35 5.11 -7.25
C THR A 161 5.66 6.41 -6.53
N ASN A 162 5.08 7.54 -6.96
CA ASN A 162 5.45 8.84 -6.40
C ASN A 162 5.06 9.01 -4.93
N TYR A 163 3.94 8.41 -4.51
CA TYR A 163 3.53 8.40 -3.10
C TYR A 163 4.48 7.55 -2.26
N ALA A 164 4.90 6.38 -2.76
CA ALA A 164 5.87 5.55 -2.06
C ALA A 164 7.26 6.20 -1.96
N LEU A 165 7.74 6.85 -3.03
CA LEU A 165 9.02 7.56 -3.04
C LEU A 165 9.06 8.75 -2.07
N SER A 166 7.93 9.44 -1.91
CA SER A 166 7.78 10.56 -0.96
C SER A 166 7.43 10.10 0.46
N ASN A 167 7.38 8.79 0.71
CA ASN A 167 6.96 8.19 1.97
C ASN A 167 5.51 8.57 2.38
N ASP A 168 4.65 8.91 1.42
CA ASP A 168 3.22 9.16 1.61
C ASP A 168 2.45 7.83 1.70
N PHE A 169 2.73 7.12 2.80
CA PHE A 169 2.12 5.83 3.11
C PHE A 169 0.61 5.92 3.36
N ILE A 170 0.13 7.10 3.77
CA ILE A 170 -1.29 7.38 3.97
C ILE A 170 -2.01 7.26 2.62
N THR A 171 -1.50 7.91 1.58
CA THR A 171 -2.08 7.87 0.24
C THR A 171 -2.02 6.47 -0.37
N THR A 172 -0.89 5.76 -0.29
CA THR A 172 -0.83 4.39 -0.82
C THR A 172 -1.83 3.48 -0.12
N CYS A 173 -1.99 3.60 1.21
CA CYS A 173 -2.99 2.82 1.93
C CYS A 173 -4.43 3.17 1.52
N ALA A 174 -4.75 4.45 1.38
CA ALA A 174 -6.10 4.89 1.05
C ALA A 174 -6.53 4.54 -0.39
N ILE A 175 -5.57 4.42 -1.32
CA ILE A 175 -5.86 4.03 -2.71
C ILE A 175 -5.95 2.51 -2.86
N ILE A 176 -5.05 1.77 -2.20
CA ILE A 176 -5.03 0.30 -2.29
C ILE A 176 -6.23 -0.29 -1.56
N ASN A 177 -6.63 0.31 -0.45
CA ASN A 177 -7.72 -0.17 0.38
C ASN A 177 -8.92 0.77 0.31
N GLY A 178 -10.14 0.25 0.47
CA GLY A 178 -11.31 1.08 0.74
C GLY A 178 -11.21 1.71 2.14
N GLY A 179 -10.46 2.82 2.26
CA GLY A 179 -10.18 3.51 3.53
C GLY A 179 -8.91 3.02 4.23
N PHE A 180 -8.85 3.07 5.57
CA PHE A 180 -7.65 2.78 6.35
C PHE A 180 -7.70 1.42 7.08
N ASN A 181 -8.41 0.43 6.53
CA ASN A 181 -8.46 -0.91 7.12
C ASN A 181 -7.05 -1.53 7.15
N GLY A 182 -6.70 -2.15 8.27
CA GLY A 182 -5.39 -2.79 8.45
C GLY A 182 -4.18 -1.85 8.36
N PHE A 183 -4.37 -0.52 8.47
CA PHE A 183 -3.28 0.46 8.34
C PHE A 183 -2.10 0.18 9.27
N ILE A 184 -2.35 -0.14 10.54
CA ILE A 184 -1.30 -0.51 11.52
C ILE A 184 -0.52 -1.75 11.06
N ASP A 185 -1.20 -2.79 10.56
CA ASP A 185 -0.52 -4.01 10.13
C ASP A 185 0.35 -3.75 8.90
N ARG A 186 -0.14 -2.96 7.95
CA ARG A 186 0.66 -2.51 6.79
C ARG A 186 1.86 -1.69 7.27
N LYS A 187 1.67 -0.75 8.20
CA LYS A 187 2.75 0.05 8.82
C LYS A 187 3.79 -0.85 9.48
N ASN A 188 3.37 -1.93 10.13
CA ASN A 188 4.29 -2.87 10.78
C ASN A 188 5.13 -3.66 9.76
N PHE A 189 4.51 -4.16 8.68
CA PHE A 189 5.28 -4.77 7.58
C PHE A 189 6.21 -3.77 6.92
N TYR A 190 5.75 -2.54 6.70
CA TYR A 190 6.54 -1.49 6.08
C TYR A 190 7.77 -1.17 6.92
N LYS A 191 7.61 -0.94 8.23
CA LYS A 191 8.75 -0.73 9.15
C LYS A 191 9.76 -1.88 9.10
N LYS A 192 9.30 -3.14 9.11
CA LYS A 192 10.19 -4.29 8.98
C LYS A 192 10.94 -4.28 7.66
N ALA A 193 10.27 -3.95 6.55
CA ALA A 193 10.88 -3.86 5.23
C ALA A 193 11.92 -2.73 5.14
N LEU A 194 11.62 -1.56 5.73
CA LEU A 194 12.56 -0.44 5.80
C LEU A 194 13.87 -0.81 6.51
N VAL A 195 13.76 -1.54 7.63
CA VAL A 195 14.93 -2.07 8.36
C VAL A 195 15.64 -3.16 7.56
N ALA A 196 14.89 -4.14 7.05
CA ALA A 196 15.44 -5.26 6.30
C ALA A 196 16.23 -4.80 5.07
N PHE A 197 15.77 -3.75 4.39
CA PHE A 197 16.39 -3.23 3.18
C PHE A 197 17.39 -2.11 3.45
N ASN A 198 17.75 -1.88 4.71
CA ASN A 198 18.62 -0.81 5.19
C ASN A 198 18.32 0.56 4.54
N VAL A 199 17.04 0.93 4.47
CA VAL A 199 16.60 2.14 3.75
C VAL A 199 17.17 3.41 4.38
N LYS A 200 17.43 3.41 5.69
CA LYS A 200 18.01 4.55 6.42
C LYS A 200 19.37 4.98 5.86
N GLU A 201 20.17 4.03 5.38
CA GLU A 201 21.50 4.27 4.81
C GLU A 201 21.46 4.43 3.28
N CYS A 202 20.28 4.57 2.69
CA CYS A 202 20.14 4.72 1.24
C CYS A 202 20.60 6.10 0.78
N VAL A 203 21.69 6.13 0.01
CA VAL A 203 22.25 7.36 -0.58
C VAL A 203 21.40 7.95 -1.72
N ASN A 204 20.47 7.16 -2.27
CA ASN A 204 19.61 7.56 -3.39
C ASN A 204 18.28 8.18 -2.96
N LEU A 205 18.05 8.39 -1.66
CA LEU A 205 16.82 8.98 -1.13
C LEU A 205 17.07 10.39 -0.58
N ASP A 206 16.06 11.25 -0.72
CA ASP A 206 16.07 12.58 -0.12
C ASP A 206 16.22 12.49 1.40
N LYS A 207 17.07 13.34 1.98
CA LYS A 207 17.29 13.40 3.44
C LYS A 207 16.00 13.66 4.21
N LYS A 208 15.04 14.43 3.66
CA LYS A 208 13.72 14.63 4.26
C LYS A 208 12.96 13.31 4.39
N VAL A 209 12.99 12.48 3.36
CA VAL A 209 12.38 11.14 3.37
C VAL A 209 13.04 10.25 4.43
N ILE A 210 14.37 10.27 4.52
CA ILE A 210 15.13 9.53 5.54
C ILE A 210 14.79 10.01 6.97
N ASN A 211 14.65 11.32 7.18
CA ASN A 211 14.32 11.88 8.49
C ASN A 211 12.92 11.46 8.97
N MET A 212 11.96 11.29 8.06
CA MET A 212 10.60 10.84 8.37
C MET A 212 10.38 9.33 8.20
N LEU A 213 11.44 8.54 7.99
CA LEU A 213 11.36 7.18 7.47
C LEU A 213 10.38 6.27 8.24
N TYR A 214 10.44 6.29 9.57
CA TYR A 214 9.57 5.46 10.43
C TYR A 214 8.23 6.12 10.79
N GLY A 215 8.09 7.40 10.50
CA GLY A 215 6.92 8.23 10.76
C GLY A 215 5.93 8.29 9.60
N TYR A 216 6.38 8.05 8.36
CA TYR A 216 5.72 8.42 7.10
C TYR A 216 5.37 9.90 6.99
N LEU A 217 5.05 10.36 5.78
CA LEU A 217 4.69 11.75 5.51
C LEU A 217 3.48 12.16 6.38
N PRO A 218 3.54 13.28 7.12
CA PRO A 218 2.42 13.74 7.94
C PRO A 218 1.12 13.87 7.13
N PHE A 219 -0.03 13.66 7.79
CA PHE A 219 -1.33 13.70 7.14
C PHE A 219 -1.53 15.00 6.37
N GLU A 220 -1.17 16.13 6.96
CA GLU A 220 -1.28 17.49 6.41
C GLU A 220 -0.46 17.70 5.12
N GLU A 221 0.59 16.90 4.92
CA GLU A 221 1.43 16.94 3.72
C GLU A 221 1.02 15.90 2.67
N SER A 222 0.21 14.91 3.08
CA SER A 222 -0.28 13.81 2.24
C SER A 222 -1.16 14.30 1.09
N TYR A 223 -1.09 13.59 -0.03
CA TYR A 223 -2.02 13.80 -1.15
C TYR A 223 -3.48 13.61 -0.73
N VAL A 224 -3.75 12.71 0.24
CA VAL A 224 -5.10 12.53 0.81
C VAL A 224 -5.66 13.85 1.34
N TYR A 225 -4.91 14.51 2.23
CA TYR A 225 -5.33 15.77 2.85
C TYR A 225 -5.56 16.89 1.85
N LYS A 226 -4.76 16.90 0.77
CA LYS A 226 -4.82 17.95 -0.24
C LYS A 226 -6.01 17.78 -1.18
N TYR A 227 -6.32 16.55 -1.60
CA TYR A 227 -7.17 16.33 -2.77
C TYR A 227 -8.27 15.27 -2.61
N LEU A 228 -8.15 14.34 -1.68
CA LEU A 228 -9.05 13.19 -1.58
C LEU A 228 -10.11 13.43 -0.50
N ILE A 229 -11.25 13.98 -0.92
CA ILE A 229 -12.36 14.39 -0.03
C ILE A 229 -12.88 13.22 0.81
N ALA A 230 -13.19 12.10 0.17
CA ALA A 230 -13.74 10.94 0.87
C ALA A 230 -12.71 10.38 1.85
N GLU A 231 -11.47 10.23 1.42
CA GLU A 231 -10.37 9.66 2.20
C GLU A 231 -9.98 10.58 3.36
N THR A 232 -10.13 11.89 3.24
CA THR A 232 -9.95 12.85 4.34
C THR A 232 -11.02 12.65 5.42
N PHE A 233 -12.29 12.49 5.04
CA PHE A 233 -13.35 12.07 5.98
C PHE A 233 -13.05 10.69 6.57
N GLY A 234 -12.53 9.77 5.75
CA GLY A 234 -12.08 8.44 6.17
C GLY A 234 -10.96 8.48 7.21
N TRP A 235 -10.01 9.41 7.10
CA TRP A 235 -8.95 9.58 8.11
C TRP A 235 -9.56 9.92 9.47
N GLY A 236 -10.47 10.90 9.47
CA GLY A 236 -11.30 11.23 10.62
C GLY A 236 -11.98 9.99 11.20
N LEU A 237 -12.75 9.29 10.37
CA LEU A 237 -13.57 8.15 10.76
C LEU A 237 -12.80 6.94 11.27
N TRP A 238 -11.58 6.68 10.79
CA TRP A 238 -10.77 5.56 11.29
C TRP A 238 -10.11 5.90 12.63
N HIS A 239 -9.68 7.15 12.84
CA HIS A 239 -9.08 7.61 14.09
C HIS A 239 -10.11 7.97 15.18
N ASP A 240 -11.37 8.16 14.82
CA ASP A 240 -12.46 8.52 15.72
C ASP A 240 -12.74 7.44 16.79
N PRO A 241 -12.64 7.76 18.10
CA PRO A 241 -12.97 6.85 19.20
C PRO A 241 -14.42 6.34 19.23
N ASP A 242 -15.39 7.12 18.73
CA ASP A 242 -16.80 6.71 18.64
C ASP A 242 -17.06 5.77 17.45
N SER A 243 -16.15 5.75 16.48
CA SER A 243 -16.30 4.96 15.26
C SER A 243 -15.87 3.50 15.47
N LYS A 244 -16.71 2.58 14.99
CA LYS A 244 -16.42 1.13 14.98
C LYS A 244 -15.37 0.71 13.95
N ARG A 245 -14.89 1.64 13.10
CA ARG A 245 -13.86 1.34 12.09
C ARG A 245 -12.57 0.87 12.75
N LYS A 246 -11.97 -0.19 12.20
CA LYS A 246 -10.71 -0.77 12.69
C LYS A 246 -9.60 -0.55 11.68
N GLY A 247 -8.37 -0.44 12.15
CA GLY A 247 -7.18 -0.39 11.29
C GLY A 247 -6.15 0.64 11.73
N THR A 248 -6.58 1.72 12.39
CA THR A 248 -5.72 2.75 12.99
C THR A 248 -5.88 2.77 14.51
N LYS A 249 -5.03 3.54 15.19
CA LYS A 249 -5.23 3.85 16.62
C LYS A 249 -6.33 4.90 16.73
N LYS A 250 -7.14 4.80 17.79
CA LYS A 250 -8.17 5.80 18.08
C LYS A 250 -7.51 7.00 18.74
N GLU A 251 -7.38 8.09 18.00
CA GLU A 251 -6.61 9.28 18.41
C GLU A 251 -7.44 10.52 18.06
N LEU A 252 -7.96 11.21 19.09
CA LEU A 252 -8.81 12.40 18.94
C LEU A 252 -8.18 13.48 18.05
N LYS A 253 -6.86 13.70 18.19
CA LYS A 253 -6.11 14.69 17.41
C LYS A 253 -6.13 14.36 15.92
N GLU A 254 -5.92 13.11 15.54
CA GLU A 254 -5.96 12.66 14.15
C GLU A 254 -7.37 12.66 13.58
N ALA A 255 -8.36 12.28 14.41
CA ALA A 255 -9.78 12.38 14.03
C ALA A 255 -10.17 13.84 13.71
N LYS A 256 -9.79 14.79 14.59
CA LYS A 256 -10.02 16.23 14.39
C LYS A 256 -9.37 16.74 13.12
N LYS A 257 -8.12 16.38 12.84
CA LYS A 257 -7.44 16.77 11.58
C LYS A 257 -8.23 16.33 10.36
N GLY A 258 -8.65 15.06 10.34
CA GLY A 258 -9.44 14.51 9.25
C GLY A 258 -10.78 15.23 9.06
N TYR A 259 -11.58 15.35 10.13
CA TYR A 259 -12.89 16.00 10.03
C TYR A 259 -12.82 17.49 9.71
N THR A 260 -11.87 18.21 10.30
CA THR A 260 -11.67 19.65 10.03
C THR A 260 -11.32 19.85 8.56
N ARG A 261 -10.32 19.13 8.06
CA ARG A 261 -9.92 19.25 6.66
C ARG A 261 -11.02 18.81 5.69
N PHE A 262 -11.78 17.78 6.05
CA PHE A 262 -12.93 17.36 5.25
C PHE A 262 -13.95 18.49 5.10
N LEU A 263 -14.29 19.18 6.20
CA LEU A 263 -15.24 20.30 6.16
C LEU A 263 -14.73 21.48 5.32
N GLU A 264 -13.43 21.79 5.39
CA GLU A 264 -12.81 22.80 4.52
C GLU A 264 -12.91 22.43 3.03
N LEU A 265 -12.62 21.16 2.68
CA LEU A 265 -12.64 20.71 1.28
C LEU A 265 -14.03 20.67 0.64
N VAL A 266 -15.08 20.65 1.45
CA VAL A 266 -16.48 20.50 1.01
C VAL A 266 -17.30 21.78 1.17
N GLU A 267 -16.69 22.86 1.63
CA GLU A 267 -17.32 24.16 1.69
C GLU A 267 -17.86 24.56 0.30
N GLY A 268 -19.13 24.98 0.25
CA GLY A 268 -19.83 25.33 -0.98
C GLY A 268 -20.15 24.17 -1.93
N LYS A 269 -19.85 22.91 -1.58
CA LYS A 269 -20.11 21.76 -2.47
C LYS A 269 -21.47 21.13 -2.21
N ILE A 270 -22.28 21.05 -3.27
CA ILE A 270 -23.51 20.26 -3.30
C ILE A 270 -23.13 18.83 -3.71
N TYR A 271 -23.38 17.86 -2.81
CA TYR A 271 -22.95 16.45 -2.92
C TYR A 271 -21.42 16.24 -2.85
N PRO A 272 -20.81 16.37 -1.66
CA PRO A 272 -19.37 16.24 -1.46
C PRO A 272 -18.69 14.99 -2.04
N PHE A 273 -19.38 13.84 -2.07
CA PHE A 273 -18.88 12.59 -2.65
C PHE A 273 -19.33 12.36 -4.10
N GLY A 274 -20.01 13.35 -4.69
CA GLY A 274 -20.60 13.29 -6.01
C GLY A 274 -22.02 12.71 -6.03
N PHE A 275 -22.66 12.77 -7.21
CA PHE A 275 -24.02 12.31 -7.43
C PHE A 275 -24.03 11.15 -8.44
N ASN A 276 -24.86 10.13 -8.20
CA ASN A 276 -25.11 9.06 -9.15
C ASN A 276 -26.36 9.40 -9.96
N LYS A 277 -26.17 9.82 -11.22
CA LYS A 277 -27.27 10.21 -12.11
C LYS A 277 -28.25 9.07 -12.38
N THR A 278 -27.75 7.84 -12.56
CA THR A 278 -28.57 6.66 -12.83
C THR A 278 -29.47 6.29 -11.66
N LYS A 279 -28.91 6.28 -10.44
CA LYS A 279 -29.64 5.96 -9.20
C LYS A 279 -30.36 7.18 -8.60
N LYS A 280 -30.20 8.37 -9.19
CA LYS A 280 -30.73 9.67 -8.71
C LYS A 280 -30.49 9.91 -7.21
N GLN A 281 -29.29 9.58 -6.73
CA GLN A 281 -28.93 9.72 -5.32
C GLN A 281 -27.48 10.15 -5.13
N GLU A 282 -27.18 10.72 -3.97
CA GLU A 282 -25.80 10.97 -3.55
C GLU A 282 -24.97 9.67 -3.57
N ARG A 283 -23.73 9.79 -4.04
CA ARG A 283 -22.75 8.71 -3.87
C ARG A 283 -22.43 8.58 -2.39
N LYS A 284 -22.11 7.35 -1.99
CA LYS A 284 -21.74 7.04 -0.62
C LYS A 284 -20.27 6.67 -0.54
N SER A 285 -19.60 7.16 0.50
CA SER A 285 -18.28 6.70 0.91
C SER A 285 -18.36 6.24 2.37
N TYR A 286 -17.82 5.05 2.64
CA TYR A 286 -17.80 4.45 3.97
C TYR A 286 -19.17 4.36 4.67
N GLY A 287 -20.26 4.25 3.89
CA GLY A 287 -21.63 4.17 4.39
C GLY A 287 -22.34 5.53 4.53
N TYR A 288 -21.67 6.65 4.30
CA TYR A 288 -22.21 8.00 4.43
C TYR A 288 -22.43 8.61 3.05
N THR A 289 -23.54 9.33 2.87
CA THR A 289 -23.65 10.29 1.77
C THR A 289 -22.74 11.48 2.06
N GLY A 290 -22.49 12.34 1.07
CA GLY A 290 -21.68 13.54 1.30
C GLY A 290 -22.34 14.44 2.35
N THR A 291 -23.65 14.62 2.26
CA THR A 291 -24.44 15.40 3.24
C THR A 291 -24.40 14.79 4.65
N SER A 292 -24.56 13.47 4.78
CA SER A 292 -24.55 12.84 6.11
C SER A 292 -23.15 12.82 6.73
N ALA A 293 -22.09 12.74 5.92
CA ALA A 293 -20.71 12.87 6.39
C ALA A 293 -20.42 14.28 6.93
N VAL A 294 -20.90 15.34 6.27
CA VAL A 294 -20.77 16.73 6.75
C VAL A 294 -21.43 16.89 8.12
N ASN A 295 -22.67 16.42 8.26
CA ASN A 295 -23.39 16.49 9.54
C ASN A 295 -22.67 15.70 10.63
N TYR A 296 -22.16 14.52 10.30
CA TYR A 296 -21.39 13.70 11.23
C TYR A 296 -20.13 14.44 11.72
N ALA A 297 -19.31 14.95 10.80
CA ALA A 297 -18.08 15.66 11.14
C ALA A 297 -18.33 16.93 11.99
N LYS A 298 -19.35 17.72 11.65
CA LYS A 298 -19.74 18.92 12.42
C LYS A 298 -20.16 18.56 13.85
N ASN A 299 -21.05 17.59 14.00
CA ASN A 299 -21.54 17.14 15.31
C ASN A 299 -20.40 16.57 16.16
N TRP A 300 -19.48 15.83 15.54
CA TRP A 300 -18.31 15.29 16.23
C TRP A 300 -17.39 16.40 16.74
N LEU A 301 -17.10 17.41 15.92
CA LEU A 301 -16.26 18.54 16.34
C LEU A 301 -16.88 19.34 17.49
N ILE A 302 -18.20 19.56 17.47
CA ILE A 302 -18.93 20.20 18.58
C ILE A 302 -18.82 19.36 19.86
N LYS A 303 -19.02 18.04 19.75
CA LYS A 303 -18.94 17.12 20.89
C LYS A 303 -17.58 17.16 21.59
N TYR A 304 -16.49 17.23 20.81
CA TYR A 304 -15.13 17.16 21.34
C TYR A 304 -14.41 18.51 21.43
N GLU A 305 -15.12 19.63 21.27
CA GLU A 305 -14.54 20.98 21.27
C GLU A 305 -13.69 21.26 22.52
N LYS A 306 -14.13 20.78 23.68
CA LYS A 306 -13.45 20.97 24.98
C LYS A 306 -12.42 19.89 25.33
N SER A 307 -12.32 18.83 24.54
CA SER A 307 -11.47 17.66 24.85
C SER A 307 -10.17 17.61 24.04
N ILE A 308 -9.90 18.62 23.20
CA ILE A 308 -8.82 18.60 22.21
C ILE A 308 -7.97 19.86 22.27
#